data_AF-A0A067TC07-F1
#
_entry.id   AF-A0A067TC07-F1
#
_cell.length_a   1.000
_cell.length_b   1.000
_cell.length_c   1.000
_cell.angle_alpha   90.00
_cell.angle_beta   90.00
_cell.angle_gamma   90.00
#
_symmetry.space_group_name_H-M   'P 1'
#
loop_
_entity.id
_entity.type
_entity.pdbx_description
1 polymer ?
#
loop_
_entity_poly.entity_id
_entity_poly.type
_entity_poly.pdbx_seq_one_letter_code
_entity_poly.pdbx_strand_id
1 'polypeptide(L)'
;VLHGVAIALTIFRIWYRTVTKRLWWDDFMAFLAMAGDTVYLSVLWFPYAGSKSILQTHKVLVIRYWLGLMLFLLVIWMTRISLALAIARIFPVGEPTRRFAIGLALLSSTLCLVTVIESAVICTKEPALNTGPSATCQWPTSLRVLVIAANIFSDALLVATPLYKLWRIRLPRNQRRLILTGFTASALTTSATVGCAVFQFSPEKWEPAKTILREKLSYFEAGISFVVCNLLVVITYCYRVFGRGQDLELSEIVTETCETCETCAQRVSLSFTQYTFTEISDDTF
;
A
#
# COMPACT_ATOMS: atom_id res chain seq x y z
N VAL A 1 7.27 -13.98 8.10
CA VAL A 1 5.98 -14.34 7.47
C VAL A 1 5.36 -13.15 6.74
N LEU A 2 5.01 -12.05 7.42
CA LEU A 2 4.37 -10.87 6.80
C LEU A 2 5.10 -10.36 5.54
N HIS A 3 6.41 -10.13 5.63
CA HIS A 3 7.25 -9.72 4.50
C HIS A 3 7.20 -10.71 3.32
N GLY A 4 7.31 -12.01 3.61
CA GLY A 4 7.23 -13.05 2.57
C GLY A 4 5.86 -13.09 1.88
N VAL A 5 4.77 -12.93 2.63
CA VAL A 5 3.43 -12.79 2.07
C VAL A 5 3.35 -11.55 1.20
N ALA A 6 3.83 -10.39 1.68
CA ALA A 6 3.81 -9.14 0.93
C ALA A 6 4.57 -9.26 -0.40
N ILE A 7 5.79 -9.82 -0.39
CA ILE A 7 6.61 -10.07 -1.57
C ILE A 7 5.86 -10.98 -2.56
N ALA A 8 5.29 -12.10 -2.09
CA ALA A 8 4.52 -13.00 -2.94
C ALA A 8 3.30 -12.30 -3.56
N LEU A 9 2.57 -11.49 -2.80
CA LEU A 9 1.43 -10.71 -3.30
C LEU A 9 1.88 -9.65 -4.32
N THR A 10 3.04 -9.02 -4.14
CA THR A 10 3.59 -8.07 -5.12
C THR A 10 4.02 -8.75 -6.41
N ILE A 11 4.69 -9.90 -6.34
CA ILE A 11 5.04 -10.70 -7.52
C ILE A 11 3.78 -11.09 -8.28
N PHE A 12 2.77 -11.61 -7.57
CA PHE A 12 1.47 -11.95 -8.16
C PHE A 12 0.81 -10.74 -8.82
N ARG A 13 0.79 -9.60 -8.12
CA ARG A 13 0.23 -8.34 -8.61
C ARG A 13 0.92 -7.87 -9.89
N ILE A 14 2.26 -7.90 -9.94
CA ILE A 14 3.04 -7.49 -11.11
C ILE A 14 2.77 -8.46 -12.26
N TRP A 15 2.87 -9.77 -12.02
CA TRP A 15 2.62 -10.81 -13.02
C TRP A 15 1.23 -10.65 -13.65
N TYR A 16 0.17 -10.57 -12.83
CA TYR A 16 -1.21 -10.40 -13.30
C TYR A 16 -1.37 -9.16 -14.18
N ARG A 17 -0.77 -8.03 -13.79
CA ARG A 17 -0.88 -6.76 -14.54
C ARG A 17 -0.02 -6.74 -15.79
N THR A 18 1.13 -7.40 -15.80
CA THR A 18 1.96 -7.61 -16.99
C THR A 18 1.20 -8.45 -18.02
N VAL A 19 0.60 -9.57 -17.61
CA VAL A 19 -0.21 -10.43 -18.48
C VAL A 19 -1.41 -9.67 -19.05
N THR A 20 -2.07 -8.83 -18.24
CA THR A 20 -3.22 -8.03 -18.70
C THR A 20 -2.79 -6.80 -19.52
N LYS A 21 -1.49 -6.55 -19.72
CA LYS A 21 -0.90 -5.36 -20.38
C LYS A 21 -1.37 -4.03 -19.77
N ARG A 22 -1.54 -3.98 -18.45
CA ARG A 22 -1.98 -2.78 -17.75
C ARG A 22 -1.03 -2.36 -16.63
N LEU A 23 0.27 -2.29 -16.93
CA LEU A 23 1.27 -1.73 -16.02
C LEU A 23 1.08 -0.22 -15.87
N TRP A 24 1.35 0.29 -14.67
CA TRP A 24 1.22 1.72 -14.35
C TRP A 24 2.24 2.12 -13.27
N TRP A 25 2.39 3.43 -13.04
CA TRP A 25 3.32 3.98 -12.03
C TRP A 25 3.13 3.41 -10.63
N ASP A 26 1.90 3.08 -10.28
CA ASP A 26 1.52 2.36 -9.06
C ASP A 26 2.30 1.04 -8.87
N ASP A 27 2.49 0.26 -9.95
CA ASP A 27 3.21 -1.03 -9.90
C ASP A 27 4.72 -0.85 -9.77
N PHE A 28 5.26 0.20 -10.35
CA PHE A 28 6.67 0.55 -10.18
C PHE A 28 6.98 0.90 -8.72
N MET A 29 6.10 1.67 -8.06
CA MET A 29 6.26 2.01 -6.64
C MET A 29 6.12 0.79 -5.73
N ALA A 30 5.22 -0.14 -6.05
CA ALA A 30 5.11 -1.41 -5.33
C ALA A 30 6.35 -2.30 -5.51
N PHE A 31 6.93 -2.33 -6.72
CA PHE A 31 8.20 -3.03 -6.97
C PHE A 31 9.36 -2.41 -6.18
N LEU A 32 9.44 -1.08 -6.15
CA LEU A 32 10.46 -0.37 -5.38
C LEU A 32 10.33 -0.65 -3.87
N ALA A 33 9.10 -0.70 -3.36
CA ALA A 33 8.83 -1.14 -1.99
C ALA A 33 9.28 -2.59 -1.75
N MET A 34 9.01 -3.50 -2.69
CA MET A 34 9.44 -4.91 -2.61
C MET A 34 10.97 -5.05 -2.56
N ALA A 35 11.69 -4.33 -3.43
CA ALA A 35 13.15 -4.33 -3.45
C ALA A 35 13.71 -3.80 -2.12
N GLY A 36 13.16 -2.68 -1.63
CA GLY A 36 13.52 -2.12 -0.33
C GLY A 36 13.25 -3.07 0.83
N ASP A 37 12.07 -3.69 0.86
CA ASP A 37 11.65 -4.63 1.91
C ASP A 37 12.53 -5.89 1.94
N THR A 38 12.98 -6.37 0.78
CA THR A 38 13.88 -7.54 0.69
C THR A 38 15.23 -7.23 1.33
N VAL A 39 15.79 -6.05 1.07
CA VAL A 39 17.04 -5.62 1.71
C VAL A 39 16.80 -5.37 3.20
N TYR A 40 15.67 -4.77 3.56
CA TYR A 40 15.32 -4.48 4.95
C TYR A 40 15.22 -5.77 5.77
N LEU A 41 14.55 -6.79 5.24
CA LEU A 41 14.46 -8.12 5.85
C LEU A 41 15.85 -8.76 6.02
N SER A 42 16.77 -8.52 5.10
CA SER A 42 18.15 -9.04 5.21
C SER A 42 18.89 -8.39 6.39
N VAL A 43 18.69 -7.08 6.60
CA VAL A 43 19.27 -6.31 7.71
C VAL A 43 18.81 -6.83 9.09
N LEU A 44 17.59 -7.37 9.18
CA LEU A 44 17.05 -7.95 10.42
C LEU A 44 17.92 -9.09 10.99
N TRP A 45 18.64 -9.81 10.13
CA TRP A 45 19.42 -10.99 10.52
C TRP A 45 20.83 -10.65 11.00
N PHE A 46 21.33 -9.45 10.70
CA PHE A 46 22.69 -9.02 11.03
C PHE A 46 23.05 -9.10 12.54
N PRO A 47 22.16 -8.74 13.50
CA PRO A 47 22.51 -8.85 14.92
C PRO A 47 22.68 -10.29 15.40
N TYR A 48 22.15 -11.28 14.68
CA TYR A 48 22.31 -12.70 15.03
C TYR A 48 23.64 -13.28 14.55
N ALA A 49 24.45 -12.51 13.81
CA ALA A 49 25.82 -12.90 13.50
C ALA A 49 26.66 -12.94 14.79
N GLY A 50 27.54 -13.94 14.91
CA GLY A 50 28.34 -14.18 16.12
C GLY A 50 29.14 -12.96 16.59
N SER A 51 29.32 -12.83 17.90
CA SER A 51 29.88 -11.63 18.56
C SER A 51 31.29 -11.23 18.11
N LYS A 52 32.06 -12.14 17.48
CA LYS A 52 33.39 -11.88 16.92
C LYS A 52 33.39 -11.54 15.41
N SER A 53 32.21 -11.48 14.80
CA SER A 53 32.07 -11.21 13.37
C SER A 53 32.33 -9.74 13.04
N ILE A 54 32.86 -9.47 11.84
CA ILE A 54 33.05 -8.12 11.30
C ILE A 54 31.74 -7.31 11.28
N LEU A 55 30.58 -7.99 11.25
CA LEU A 55 29.25 -7.38 11.29
C LEU A 55 28.95 -6.63 12.60
N GLN A 56 29.66 -6.93 13.68
CA GLN A 56 29.50 -6.27 14.99
C GLN A 56 30.46 -5.09 15.18
N THR A 57 31.24 -4.74 14.15
CA THR A 57 32.10 -3.55 14.19
C THR A 57 31.25 -2.28 14.25
N HIS A 58 31.67 -1.29 15.04
CA HIS A 58 30.96 -0.01 15.17
C HIS A 58 30.59 0.64 13.83
N LYS A 59 31.52 0.64 12.85
CA LYS A 59 31.26 1.16 11.49
C LYS A 59 30.07 0.46 10.80
N VAL A 60 29.97 -0.86 10.95
CA VAL A 60 28.89 -1.65 10.34
C VAL A 60 27.57 -1.42 11.08
N LEU A 61 27.60 -1.25 12.40
CA LEU A 61 26.41 -0.89 13.17
C LEU A 61 25.81 0.46 12.73
N VAL A 62 26.66 1.47 12.50
CA VAL A 62 26.23 2.77 11.95
C VAL A 62 25.61 2.63 10.56
N ILE A 63 26.28 1.90 9.66
CA ILE A 63 25.76 1.63 8.31
C ILE A 63 24.41 0.90 8.38
N ARG A 64 24.31 -0.10 9.25
CA ARG A 64 23.10 -0.88 9.47
C ARG A 64 21.96 0.01 9.97
N TYR A 65 22.22 0.92 10.90
CA TYR A 65 21.24 1.87 11.39
C TYR A 65 20.69 2.74 10.26
N TRP A 66 21.57 3.35 9.45
CA TRP A 66 21.17 4.17 8.31
C TRP A 66 20.40 3.37 7.27
N LEU A 67 20.90 2.19 6.91
CA LEU A 67 20.27 1.32 5.94
C LEU A 67 18.87 0.90 6.41
N GLY A 68 18.74 0.48 7.67
CA GLY A 68 17.46 0.11 8.27
C GLY A 68 16.48 1.28 8.30
N LEU A 69 16.93 2.47 8.71
CA LEU A 69 16.09 3.66 8.76
C LEU A 69 15.59 4.08 7.38
N MET A 70 16.50 4.16 6.39
CA MET A 70 16.16 4.61 5.04
C MET A 70 15.24 3.62 4.33
N LEU A 71 15.49 2.32 4.49
CA LEU A 71 14.63 1.29 3.90
C LEU A 71 13.25 1.25 4.56
N PHE A 72 13.17 1.39 5.89
CA PHE A 72 11.90 1.51 6.60
C PHE A 72 11.05 2.66 6.06
N LEU A 73 11.62 3.87 6.00
CA LEU A 73 10.92 5.05 5.48
C LEU A 73 10.52 4.84 4.01
N LEU A 74 11.42 4.32 3.18
CA LEU A 74 11.15 4.04 1.77
C LEU A 74 9.98 3.07 1.62
N VAL A 75 9.96 1.94 2.33
CA VAL A 75 8.87 0.95 2.23
C VAL A 75 7.53 1.58 2.65
N ILE A 76 7.49 2.28 3.78
CA ILE A 76 6.28 2.91 4.30
C ILE A 76 5.73 3.97 3.34
N TRP A 77 6.58 4.84 2.79
CA TRP A 77 6.11 5.90 1.90
C TRP A 77 5.80 5.40 0.49
N MET A 78 6.59 4.47 -0.06
CA MET A 78 6.33 3.90 -1.39
C MET A 78 5.02 3.10 -1.42
N THR A 79 4.68 2.42 -0.33
CA THR A 79 3.40 1.70 -0.23
C THR A 79 2.20 2.65 -0.24
N ARG A 80 2.29 3.80 0.44
CA ARG A 80 1.26 4.86 0.39
C ARG A 80 1.15 5.53 -0.98
N ILE A 81 2.29 5.83 -1.61
CA ILE A 81 2.33 6.39 -2.97
C ILE A 81 1.67 5.40 -3.95
N SER A 82 2.00 4.11 -3.86
CA SER A 82 1.34 3.06 -4.65
C SER A 82 -0.18 3.08 -4.40
N LEU A 83 -0.65 3.05 -3.15
CA LEU A 83 -2.08 3.12 -2.84
C LEU A 83 -2.77 4.37 -3.42
N ALA A 84 -2.15 5.55 -3.29
CA ALA A 84 -2.68 6.80 -3.86
C ALA A 84 -2.81 6.70 -5.40
N LEU A 85 -1.78 6.18 -6.08
CA LEU A 85 -1.78 5.98 -7.53
C LEU A 85 -2.78 4.89 -7.96
N ALA A 86 -2.96 3.83 -7.17
CA ALA A 86 -3.97 2.80 -7.39
C ALA A 86 -5.38 3.40 -7.33
N ILE A 87 -5.64 4.30 -6.38
CA ILE A 87 -6.92 5.04 -6.29
C ILE A 87 -7.08 5.95 -7.51
N ALA A 88 -6.06 6.73 -7.88
CA ALA A 88 -6.09 7.61 -9.06
C ALA A 88 -6.40 6.85 -10.35
N ARG A 89 -5.96 5.60 -10.46
CA ARG A 89 -6.21 4.74 -11.62
C ARG A 89 -7.66 4.25 -11.74
N ILE A 90 -8.36 4.09 -10.62
CA ILE A 90 -9.75 3.60 -10.59
C ILE A 90 -10.70 4.66 -11.18
N PHE A 91 -10.39 5.94 -11.00
CA PHE A 91 -11.21 7.04 -11.48
C PHE A 91 -10.86 7.46 -12.92
N PRO A 92 -11.85 7.76 -13.77
CA PRO A 92 -11.64 8.18 -15.15
C PRO A 92 -10.85 9.50 -15.28
N VAL A 93 -10.29 9.73 -16.46
CA VAL A 93 -9.61 11.00 -16.79
C VAL A 93 -10.64 12.13 -16.75
N GLY A 94 -10.37 13.19 -16.00
CA GLY A 94 -11.24 14.37 -15.89
C GLY A 94 -11.95 14.52 -14.54
N GLU A 95 -12.02 13.45 -13.74
CA GLU A 95 -12.69 13.52 -12.44
C GLU A 95 -11.81 14.19 -11.37
N PRO A 96 -12.33 15.12 -10.54
CA PRO A 96 -11.54 15.82 -9.53
C PRO A 96 -10.91 14.88 -8.50
N THR A 97 -11.57 13.76 -8.20
CA THR A 97 -11.06 12.73 -7.28
C THR A 97 -9.74 12.12 -7.75
N ARG A 98 -9.54 11.97 -9.07
CA ARG A 98 -8.27 11.51 -9.63
C ARG A 98 -7.15 12.51 -9.41
N ARG A 99 -7.41 13.81 -9.62
CA ARG A 99 -6.43 14.88 -9.36
C ARG A 99 -6.04 14.92 -7.88
N PHE A 100 -7.03 14.76 -7.00
CA PHE A 100 -6.79 14.68 -5.56
C PHE A 100 -5.91 13.48 -5.18
N ALA A 101 -6.18 12.29 -5.71
CA ALA A 101 -5.37 11.10 -5.45
C ALA A 101 -3.93 11.22 -5.96
N ILE A 102 -3.71 11.85 -7.12
CA ILE A 102 -2.36 12.19 -7.60
C ILE A 102 -1.69 13.21 -6.65
N GLY A 103 -2.42 14.23 -6.20
CA GLY A 103 -1.95 15.18 -5.21
C GLY A 103 -1.53 14.51 -3.90
N LEU A 104 -2.26 13.49 -3.45
CA LEU A 104 -1.92 12.69 -2.27
C LEU A 104 -0.65 11.85 -2.45
N ALA A 105 -0.41 11.33 -3.66
CA ALA A 105 0.84 10.64 -4.00
C ALA A 105 2.03 11.63 -3.94
N LEU A 106 1.86 12.84 -4.49
CA LEU A 106 2.87 13.89 -4.42
C LEU A 106 3.14 14.33 -2.99
N LEU A 107 2.08 14.54 -2.19
CA LEU A 107 2.18 14.86 -0.77
C LEU A 107 2.92 13.76 0.02
N SER A 108 2.62 12.49 -0.25
CA SER A 108 3.32 11.38 0.38
C SER A 108 4.79 11.33 0.01
N SER A 109 5.13 11.65 -1.25
CA SER A 109 6.51 11.75 -1.71
C SER A 109 7.27 12.90 -1.04
N THR A 110 6.65 14.08 -0.91
CA THR A 110 7.29 15.23 -0.23
C THR A 110 7.48 14.95 1.26
N LEU A 111 6.49 14.36 1.94
CA LEU A 111 6.62 13.96 3.34
C LEU A 111 7.72 12.91 3.54
N CYS A 112 7.89 11.98 2.60
CA CYS A 112 9.01 11.03 2.60
C CYS A 112 10.35 11.76 2.57
N LEU A 113 10.54 12.67 1.60
CA LEU A 113 11.79 13.41 1.44
C LEU A 113 12.11 14.26 2.67
N VAL A 114 11.13 15.00 3.19
CA VAL A 114 11.29 15.81 4.40
C VAL A 114 11.69 14.92 5.58
N THR A 115 11.02 13.79 5.80
CA THR A 115 11.33 12.88 6.91
C THR A 115 12.74 12.28 6.77
N VAL A 116 13.15 11.92 5.56
CA VAL A 116 14.51 11.42 5.28
C VAL A 116 15.55 12.50 5.57
N ILE A 117 15.34 13.73 5.10
CA ILE A 117 16.29 14.84 5.31
C ILE A 117 16.38 15.21 6.79
N GLU A 118 15.26 15.39 7.48
CA GLU A 118 15.24 15.73 8.91
C GLU A 118 15.89 14.64 9.76
N SER A 119 15.56 13.38 9.50
CA SER A 119 16.21 12.26 10.19
C SER A 119 17.70 12.18 9.87
N ALA A 120 18.11 12.51 8.64
CA ALA A 120 19.51 12.59 8.26
C ALA A 120 20.27 13.69 9.04
N VAL A 121 19.73 14.91 9.06
CA VAL A 121 20.34 16.07 9.70
C VAL A 121 20.43 15.90 11.22
N ILE A 122 19.39 15.36 11.84
CA ILE A 122 19.36 15.14 13.28
C ILE A 122 20.34 14.02 13.66
N CYS A 123 20.27 12.88 12.99
CA CYS A 123 21.06 11.72 13.39
C CYS A 123 22.55 11.84 13.06
N THR A 124 22.94 12.61 12.04
CA THR A 124 24.36 12.88 11.77
C THR A 124 25.02 13.76 12.85
N LYS A 125 24.24 14.63 13.50
CA LYS A 125 24.71 15.48 14.60
C LYS A 125 24.71 14.77 15.96
N GLU A 126 24.04 13.63 16.07
CA GLU A 126 23.88 12.90 17.32
C GLU A 126 25.15 12.12 17.70
N PRO A 127 25.85 12.47 18.80
CA PRO A 127 27.09 11.79 19.18
C PRO A 127 26.86 10.31 19.51
N ALA A 128 25.69 9.95 20.06
CA ALA A 128 25.34 8.57 20.39
C ALA A 128 25.33 7.62 19.19
N LEU A 129 25.16 8.13 17.96
CA LEU A 129 25.28 7.32 16.74
C LEU A 129 26.75 7.05 16.38
N ASN A 130 27.63 8.03 16.59
CA ASN A 130 29.02 7.98 16.12
C ASN A 130 30.01 7.38 17.12
N THR A 131 29.71 7.48 18.41
CA THR A 131 30.61 7.00 19.49
C THR A 131 29.91 6.09 20.49
N GLY A 132 28.60 5.91 20.39
CA GLY A 132 27.83 5.11 21.34
C GLY A 132 27.98 3.60 21.10
N PRO A 133 27.88 2.77 22.16
CA PRO A 133 28.08 1.32 22.07
C PRO A 133 27.04 0.61 21.20
N SER A 134 25.86 1.20 21.01
CA SER A 134 24.76 0.64 20.21
C SER A 134 24.58 1.29 18.84
N ALA A 135 25.33 2.35 18.51
CA ALA A 135 25.18 3.14 17.28
C ALA A 135 23.70 3.46 16.93
N THR A 136 22.98 4.05 17.89
CA THR A 136 21.56 4.38 17.73
C THR A 136 21.35 5.89 17.84
N CYS A 137 20.51 6.45 16.98
CA CYS A 137 20.06 7.83 17.10
C CYS A 137 18.65 7.88 17.72
N GLN A 138 18.46 8.80 18.67
CA GLN A 138 17.17 9.07 19.27
C GLN A 138 16.53 10.29 18.63
N TRP A 139 15.39 10.11 17.96
CA TRP A 139 14.67 11.25 17.40
C TRP A 139 14.16 12.19 18.49
N PRO A 140 14.19 13.51 18.30
CA PRO A 140 13.53 14.43 19.21
C PRO A 140 12.02 14.19 19.19
N THR A 141 11.35 14.48 20.30
CA THR A 141 9.90 14.31 20.47
C THR A 141 9.11 15.00 19.36
N SER A 142 9.55 16.19 18.92
CA SER A 142 8.94 16.95 17.82
C SER A 142 8.92 16.17 16.51
N LEU A 143 10.04 15.56 16.11
CA LEU A 143 10.12 14.76 14.90
C LEU A 143 9.25 13.50 15.00
N ARG A 144 9.27 12.81 16.17
CA ARG A 144 8.42 11.62 16.39
C ARG A 144 6.94 11.95 16.21
N VAL A 145 6.48 13.03 16.85
CA VAL A 145 5.08 13.49 16.73
C VAL A 145 4.75 13.87 15.29
N LEU A 146 5.63 14.60 14.61
CA LEU A 146 5.42 15.02 13.21
C LEU A 146 5.26 13.81 12.28
N VAL A 147 6.14 12.81 12.38
CA VAL A 147 6.09 11.61 11.53
C VAL A 147 4.83 10.79 11.80
N ILE A 148 4.47 10.59 13.07
CA ILE A 148 3.25 9.85 13.44
C ILE A 148 2.01 10.58 12.94
N ALA A 149 1.94 11.90 13.14
CA ALA A 149 0.82 12.70 12.66
C ALA A 149 0.71 12.67 11.14
N ALA A 150 1.83 12.79 10.41
CA ALA A 150 1.87 12.70 8.96
C ALA A 150 1.42 11.31 8.45
N ASN A 151 1.82 10.24 9.15
CA ASN A 151 1.39 8.87 8.83
C ASN A 151 -0.12 8.71 8.98
N ILE A 152 -0.68 9.09 10.13
CA ILE A 152 -2.12 8.98 10.40
C ILE A 152 -2.92 9.86 9.43
N PHE A 153 -2.45 11.08 9.17
CA PHE A 153 -3.11 12.00 8.24
C PHE A 153 -3.13 11.46 6.81
N SER A 154 -2.01 10.93 6.32
CA SER A 154 -1.94 10.33 4.99
C SER A 154 -2.86 9.12 4.85
N ASP A 155 -2.87 8.22 5.83
CA ASP A 155 -3.74 7.05 5.85
C ASP A 155 -5.23 7.46 5.90
N ALA A 156 -5.57 8.47 6.69
CA ALA A 156 -6.92 9.01 6.74
C ALA A 156 -7.36 9.60 5.40
N LEU A 157 -6.51 10.35 4.71
CA LEU A 157 -6.82 10.89 3.38
C LEU A 157 -6.97 9.80 2.33
N LEU A 158 -6.13 8.76 2.36
CA LEU A 158 -6.22 7.61 1.46
C LEU A 158 -7.57 6.89 1.57
N VAL A 159 -8.15 6.82 2.77
CA VAL A 159 -9.47 6.20 3.01
C VAL A 159 -10.62 7.15 2.82
N ALA A 160 -10.48 8.41 3.22
CA ALA A 160 -11.49 9.43 3.03
C ALA A 160 -11.80 9.65 1.55
N THR A 161 -10.80 9.53 0.67
CA THR A 161 -10.96 9.71 -0.78
C THR A 161 -12.04 8.80 -1.41
N PRO A 162 -11.92 7.46 -1.32
CA PRO A 162 -12.97 6.57 -1.83
C PRO A 162 -14.28 6.69 -1.02
N LEU A 163 -14.21 6.92 0.30
CA LEU A 163 -15.38 7.02 1.17
C LEU A 163 -16.27 8.22 0.84
N TYR A 164 -15.68 9.41 0.70
CA TYR A 164 -16.38 10.63 0.30
C TYR A 164 -17.11 10.43 -1.02
N LYS A 165 -16.48 9.73 -1.97
CA LYS A 165 -17.06 9.51 -3.28
C LYS A 165 -18.29 8.60 -3.23
N LEU A 166 -18.25 7.51 -2.44
CA LEU A 166 -19.40 6.62 -2.25
C LEU A 166 -20.54 7.30 -1.49
N TRP A 167 -20.25 8.19 -0.55
CA TRP A 167 -21.29 8.86 0.20
C TRP A 167 -22.10 9.84 -0.67
N ARG A 168 -21.44 10.47 -1.64
CA ARG A 168 -22.08 11.47 -2.52
C ARG A 168 -22.82 10.85 -3.72
N ILE A 169 -22.50 9.62 -4.13
CA ILE A 169 -23.08 9.00 -5.32
C ILE A 169 -23.46 7.55 -4.98
N ARG A 170 -24.72 7.15 -5.25
CA ARG A 170 -25.15 5.74 -5.14
C ARG A 170 -24.39 4.91 -6.19
N LEU A 171 -23.26 4.33 -5.80
CA LEU A 171 -22.31 3.71 -6.71
C LEU A 171 -22.39 2.18 -6.72
N PRO A 172 -22.03 1.54 -7.86
CA PRO A 172 -22.11 0.10 -8.06
C PRO A 172 -21.18 -0.70 -7.12
N ARG A 173 -21.50 -2.00 -6.95
CA ARG A 173 -20.86 -2.96 -6.00
C ARG A 173 -19.32 -2.89 -5.95
N ASN A 174 -18.68 -2.60 -7.09
CA ASN A 174 -17.22 -2.50 -7.20
C ASN A 174 -16.61 -1.41 -6.29
N GLN A 175 -17.30 -0.28 -6.08
CA GLN A 175 -16.78 0.84 -5.29
C GLN A 175 -17.00 0.65 -3.79
N ARG A 176 -18.05 -0.08 -3.41
CA ARG A 176 -18.28 -0.49 -2.01
C ARG A 176 -17.14 -1.37 -1.48
N ARG A 177 -16.57 -2.23 -2.33
CA ARG A 177 -15.40 -3.05 -1.97
C ARG A 177 -14.17 -2.22 -1.69
N LEU A 178 -13.89 -1.21 -2.53
CA LEU A 178 -12.75 -0.33 -2.36
C LEU A 178 -12.76 0.34 -0.98
N ILE A 179 -13.94 0.68 -0.49
CA ILE A 179 -14.12 1.28 0.84
C ILE A 179 -13.92 0.28 1.95
N LEU A 180 -14.49 -0.92 1.83
CA LEU A 180 -14.27 -1.95 2.84
C LEU A 180 -12.77 -2.28 2.94
N THR A 181 -12.10 -2.46 1.80
CA THR A 181 -10.66 -2.72 1.76
C THR A 181 -9.84 -1.55 2.26
N GLY A 182 -10.23 -0.32 1.91
CA GLY A 182 -9.56 0.90 2.36
C GLY A 182 -9.69 1.07 3.88
N PHE A 183 -10.88 0.85 4.43
CA PHE A 183 -11.11 0.92 5.86
C PHE A 183 -10.30 -0.13 6.63
N THR A 184 -10.29 -1.38 6.17
CA THR A 184 -9.45 -2.43 6.78
C THR A 184 -7.96 -2.11 6.65
N ALA A 185 -7.56 -1.57 5.50
CA ALA A 185 -6.19 -1.15 5.24
C ALA A 185 -5.72 -0.08 6.24
N SER A 186 -6.47 1.01 6.38
CA SER A 186 -6.13 2.09 7.31
C SER A 186 -6.23 1.67 8.76
N ALA A 187 -7.22 0.86 9.14
CA ALA A 187 -7.28 0.33 10.50
C ALA A 187 -6.02 -0.48 10.85
N LEU A 188 -5.57 -1.34 9.91
CA LEU A 188 -4.37 -2.14 10.10
C LEU A 188 -3.10 -1.26 10.15
N THR A 189 -2.88 -0.34 9.21
CA THR A 189 -1.69 0.53 9.21
C THR A 189 -1.67 1.49 10.38
N THR A 190 -2.81 2.06 10.74
CA THR A 190 -2.94 2.95 11.91
C THR A 190 -2.67 2.19 13.20
N SER A 191 -3.23 0.98 13.37
CA SER A 191 -2.97 0.16 14.55
C SER A 191 -1.49 -0.18 14.72
N ALA A 192 -0.80 -0.51 13.61
CA ALA A 192 0.63 -0.76 13.62
C ALA A 192 1.43 0.51 13.98
N THR A 193 1.07 1.65 13.40
CA THR A 193 1.70 2.96 13.68
C THR A 193 1.53 3.35 15.16
N VAL A 194 0.33 3.14 15.72
CA VAL A 194 0.03 3.40 17.13
C VAL A 194 0.84 2.47 18.03
N GLY A 195 0.95 1.18 17.68
CA GLY A 195 1.81 0.23 18.37
C GLY A 195 3.26 0.74 18.42
N CYS A 196 3.82 1.14 17.29
CA CYS A 196 5.16 1.73 17.22
C CYS A 196 5.29 3.00 18.07
N ALA A 197 4.28 3.86 18.06
CA ALA A 197 4.26 5.10 18.84
C ALA A 197 4.35 4.84 20.35
N VAL A 198 3.62 3.86 20.87
CA VAL A 198 3.64 3.51 22.31
C VAL A 198 5.06 3.21 22.78
N PHE A 199 5.81 2.38 22.04
CA PHE A 199 7.19 2.05 22.40
C PHE A 199 8.18 3.18 22.11
N GLN A 200 7.88 4.06 21.14
CA GLN A 200 8.67 5.27 20.91
C GLN A 200 8.59 6.25 22.08
N PHE A 201 7.43 6.43 22.72
CA PHE A 201 7.25 7.32 23.86
C PHE A 201 7.45 6.67 25.23
N SER A 202 7.79 5.37 25.27
CA SER A 202 8.02 4.65 26.52
C SER A 202 9.18 5.25 27.35
N PRO A 203 9.13 5.23 28.69
CA PRO A 203 10.20 5.75 29.56
C PRO A 203 11.56 5.06 29.36
N GLU A 204 12.65 5.75 29.70
CA GLU A 204 14.04 5.24 29.61
C GLU A 204 14.31 4.04 30.53
N LYS A 205 13.52 3.89 31.61
CA LYS A 205 13.63 2.77 32.57
C LYS A 205 13.43 1.37 31.94
N TRP A 206 12.96 1.31 30.69
CA TRP A 206 12.69 0.09 29.95
C TRP A 206 13.83 -0.31 29.01
N GLU A 207 14.97 0.39 29.04
CA GLU A 207 16.17 -0.06 28.33
C GLU A 207 16.76 -1.32 29.00
N PRO A 208 17.22 -2.32 28.22
CA PRO A 208 17.36 -2.34 26.76
C PRO A 208 16.13 -2.85 25.99
N ALA A 209 15.12 -3.39 26.68
CA ALA A 209 13.96 -4.04 26.06
C ALA A 209 13.20 -3.11 25.09
N LYS A 210 13.08 -1.83 25.44
CA LYS A 210 12.45 -0.79 24.60
C LYS A 210 13.05 -0.71 23.20
N THR A 211 14.37 -0.67 23.06
CA THR A 211 15.06 -0.50 21.77
C THR A 211 14.87 -1.71 20.88
N ILE A 212 14.93 -2.91 21.46
CA ILE A 212 14.70 -4.17 20.76
C ILE A 212 13.24 -4.25 20.28
N LEU A 213 12.28 -3.96 21.16
CA LEU A 213 10.85 -3.98 20.82
C LEU A 213 10.53 -2.94 19.74
N ARG A 214 11.06 -1.73 19.84
CA ARG A 214 10.91 -0.68 18.83
C ARG A 214 11.40 -1.15 17.46
N GLU A 215 12.60 -1.73 17.40
CA GLU A 215 13.15 -2.27 16.15
C GLU A 215 12.21 -3.32 15.55
N LYS A 216 11.80 -4.32 16.35
CA LYS A 216 10.89 -5.38 15.87
C LYS A 216 9.54 -4.83 15.41
N LEU A 217 8.96 -3.88 16.14
CA LEU A 217 7.69 -3.26 15.77
C LEU A 217 7.78 -2.49 14.45
N SER A 218 8.90 -1.82 14.16
CA SER A 218 9.11 -1.17 12.86
C SER A 218 9.08 -2.17 11.70
N TYR A 219 9.62 -3.39 11.87
CA TYR A 219 9.46 -4.46 10.88
C TYR A 219 8.00 -4.89 10.71
N PHE A 220 7.26 -5.02 11.82
CA PHE A 220 5.82 -5.32 11.75
C PHE A 220 5.03 -4.23 11.02
N GLU A 221 5.29 -2.95 11.31
CA GLU A 221 4.63 -1.81 10.66
C GLU A 221 4.92 -1.78 9.16
N ALA A 222 6.18 -1.98 8.76
CA ALA A 222 6.57 -2.08 7.36
C ALA A 222 5.89 -3.26 6.66
N GLY A 223 5.91 -4.44 7.28
CA GLY A 223 5.27 -5.64 6.75
C GLY A 223 3.75 -5.48 6.57
N ILE A 224 3.05 -4.92 7.57
CA ILE A 224 1.59 -4.67 7.49
C ILE A 224 1.29 -3.68 6.36
N SER A 225 2.01 -2.55 6.32
CA SER A 225 1.82 -1.52 5.29
C SER A 225 2.04 -2.07 3.88
N PHE A 226 3.03 -2.95 3.73
CA PHE A 226 3.33 -3.57 2.45
C PHE A 226 2.27 -4.63 2.04
N VAL A 227 1.78 -5.45 2.97
CA VAL A 227 0.63 -6.34 2.70
C VAL A 227 -0.61 -5.54 2.28
N VAL A 228 -0.91 -4.46 3.01
CA VAL A 228 -2.04 -3.55 2.76
C VAL A 228 -1.97 -2.90 1.38
N CYS A 229 -0.79 -2.48 0.94
CA CYS A 229 -0.56 -1.94 -0.40
C CYS A 229 -0.97 -2.90 -1.52
N ASN A 230 -0.77 -4.21 -1.32
CA ASN A 230 -1.08 -5.23 -2.31
C ASN A 230 -2.52 -5.78 -2.20
N LEU A 231 -3.13 -5.68 -1.02
CA LEU A 231 -4.48 -6.19 -0.71
C LEU A 231 -5.55 -5.69 -1.68
N LEU A 232 -5.53 -4.40 -2.05
CA LEU A 232 -6.52 -3.82 -2.97
C LEU A 232 -6.55 -4.54 -4.32
N VAL A 233 -5.37 -4.86 -4.88
CA VAL A 233 -5.27 -5.53 -6.19
C VAL A 233 -5.69 -6.98 -6.09
N VAL A 234 -5.23 -7.67 -5.04
CA VAL A 234 -5.52 -9.09 -4.80
C VAL A 234 -7.01 -9.30 -4.58
N ILE A 235 -7.65 -8.47 -3.76
CA ILE A 235 -9.11 -8.55 -3.53
C ILE A 235 -9.89 -8.27 -4.82
N THR A 236 -9.45 -7.30 -5.61
CA THR A 236 -10.08 -7.01 -6.91
C THR A 236 -9.94 -8.18 -7.87
N TYR A 237 -8.81 -8.88 -7.87
CA TYR A 237 -8.59 -10.08 -8.65
C TYR A 237 -9.47 -11.24 -8.19
N CYS A 238 -9.42 -11.59 -6.90
CA CYS A 238 -10.20 -12.69 -6.33
C CYS A 238 -11.69 -12.52 -6.64
N TYR A 239 -12.22 -11.30 -6.46
CA TYR A 239 -13.60 -11.03 -6.81
C TYR A 239 -13.87 -11.24 -8.31
N ARG A 240 -12.99 -10.82 -9.22
CA ARG A 240 -13.22 -11.03 -10.67
C ARG A 240 -13.22 -12.49 -11.06
N VAL A 241 -12.42 -13.32 -10.38
CA VAL A 241 -12.35 -14.76 -10.63
C VAL A 241 -13.55 -15.48 -10.03
N PHE A 242 -13.84 -15.27 -8.74
CA PHE A 242 -14.95 -15.93 -8.05
C PHE A 242 -16.33 -15.36 -8.43
N GLY A 243 -16.41 -14.05 -8.68
CA GLY A 243 -17.63 -13.37 -9.11
C GLY A 243 -18.03 -13.69 -10.54
N ARG A 244 -17.09 -14.08 -11.41
CA ARG A 244 -17.45 -14.68 -12.71
C ARG A 244 -18.22 -15.99 -12.55
N GLY A 245 -17.99 -16.73 -11.46
CA GLY A 245 -18.80 -17.90 -11.10
C GLY A 245 -20.20 -17.52 -10.64
N GLN A 246 -20.33 -16.46 -9.83
CA GLN A 246 -21.65 -16.01 -9.34
C GLN A 246 -22.50 -15.28 -10.38
N ASP A 247 -21.89 -14.53 -11.32
CA ASP A 247 -22.61 -13.90 -12.42
C ASP A 247 -23.08 -14.94 -13.46
N LEU A 248 -22.35 -16.07 -13.57
CA LEU A 248 -22.77 -17.26 -14.32
C LEU A 248 -23.89 -18.01 -13.59
N GLU A 249 -23.76 -18.30 -12.30
CA GLU A 249 -24.83 -18.96 -11.50
C GLU A 249 -26.10 -18.11 -11.38
N LEU A 250 -25.99 -16.77 -11.28
CA LEU A 250 -27.15 -15.89 -11.28
C LEU A 250 -27.80 -15.81 -12.68
N SER A 251 -27.04 -15.94 -13.76
CA SER A 251 -27.61 -16.10 -15.10
C SER A 251 -28.29 -17.46 -15.25
N GLU A 252 -27.72 -18.53 -14.69
CA GLU A 252 -28.28 -19.87 -14.73
C GLU A 252 -29.59 -19.96 -13.90
N ILE A 253 -29.63 -19.36 -12.71
CA ILE A 253 -30.84 -19.24 -11.88
C ILE A 253 -31.91 -18.38 -12.56
N VAL A 254 -31.53 -17.28 -13.23
CA VAL A 254 -32.48 -16.44 -14.01
C VAL A 254 -32.96 -17.18 -15.26
N THR A 255 -32.18 -18.09 -15.82
CA THR A 255 -32.59 -18.90 -16.99
C THR A 255 -33.49 -20.06 -16.57
N GLU A 256 -33.18 -20.77 -15.47
CA GLU A 256 -34.04 -21.82 -14.90
C GLU A 256 -35.37 -21.28 -14.35
N THR A 257 -35.38 -20.07 -13.77
CA THR A 257 -36.65 -19.42 -13.37
C THR A 257 -37.45 -18.85 -14.54
N CYS A 258 -36.84 -18.72 -15.73
CA CYS A 258 -37.56 -18.31 -16.94
C CYS A 258 -38.22 -19.51 -17.64
N GLU A 259 -37.71 -20.73 -17.47
CA GLU A 259 -38.32 -21.95 -18.04
C GLU A 259 -39.54 -22.46 -17.25
N THR A 260 -39.77 -21.98 -16.02
CA THR A 260 -40.95 -22.38 -15.21
C THR A 260 -42.14 -21.43 -15.31
N CYS A 261 -42.10 -20.43 -16.20
CA CYS A 261 -43.24 -19.55 -16.47
C CYS A 261 -43.60 -19.53 -17.96
N GLU A 262 -43.96 -20.72 -18.48
CA GLU A 262 -44.73 -20.86 -19.72
C GLU A 262 -46.14 -20.26 -19.54
N THR A 263 -46.27 -18.93 -19.49
CA THR A 263 -47.55 -18.26 -19.77
C THR A 263 -47.43 -16.77 -20.12
N CYS A 264 -46.32 -16.33 -20.73
CA CYS A 264 -46.28 -14.99 -21.35
C CYS A 264 -45.55 -14.98 -22.70
N ALA A 265 -45.80 -15.99 -23.51
CA ALA A 265 -45.51 -15.96 -24.94
C ALA A 265 -46.52 -15.03 -25.63
N GLN A 266 -46.20 -13.73 -25.74
CA GLN A 266 -46.66 -12.79 -26.79
C GLN A 266 -46.40 -11.33 -26.40
N ARG A 267 -45.15 -10.86 -26.27
CA ARG A 267 -44.88 -9.41 -26.39
C ARG A 267 -43.44 -8.91 -26.54
N VAL A 268 -42.50 -9.64 -27.14
CA VAL A 268 -41.20 -9.04 -27.49
C VAL A 268 -40.71 -9.53 -28.86
N SER A 269 -41.55 -9.38 -29.87
CA SER A 269 -41.13 -9.40 -31.27
C SER A 269 -41.19 -7.96 -31.79
N LEU A 270 -40.22 -7.11 -31.44
CA LEU A 270 -39.89 -5.86 -32.13
C LEU A 270 -38.74 -5.13 -31.43
N SER A 271 -37.52 -5.36 -31.91
CA SER A 271 -36.44 -4.36 -32.13
C SER A 271 -35.08 -5.05 -32.08
N PHE A 272 -34.84 -5.88 -33.09
CA PHE A 272 -33.48 -6.23 -33.50
C PHE A 272 -32.92 -5.00 -34.24
N THR A 273 -32.35 -4.04 -33.51
CA THR A 273 -31.66 -2.91 -34.13
C THR A 273 -30.18 -3.25 -34.22
N GLN A 274 -29.84 -3.66 -35.43
CA GLN A 274 -28.52 -3.92 -35.99
C GLN A 274 -27.61 -2.69 -35.81
N TYR A 275 -26.50 -2.84 -35.08
CA TYR A 275 -25.44 -1.84 -35.05
C TYR A 275 -24.50 -2.07 -36.23
N THR A 276 -24.61 -1.21 -37.23
CA THR A 276 -23.76 -1.18 -38.43
C THR A 276 -22.39 -0.62 -38.06
N PHE A 277 -21.33 -1.39 -38.33
CA PHE A 277 -19.94 -0.92 -38.34
C PHE A 277 -19.76 -0.02 -39.56
N THR A 278 -19.43 1.26 -39.35
CA THR A 278 -18.91 2.13 -40.43
C THR A 278 -17.40 2.02 -40.47
N GLU A 279 -16.94 1.38 -41.54
CA GLU A 279 -15.58 1.32 -42.05
C GLU A 279 -15.11 2.74 -42.41
N ILE A 280 -13.91 3.12 -41.95
CA ILE A 280 -13.22 4.35 -42.39
C ILE A 280 -12.19 3.89 -43.41
N SER A 281 -12.45 4.14 -44.69
CA SER A 281 -11.46 4.04 -45.77
C SER A 281 -10.74 5.36 -45.94
N ASP A 282 -9.42 5.26 -46.05
CA ASP A 282 -8.53 6.23 -46.69
C ASP A 282 -8.98 6.51 -48.14
N ASP A 283 -8.97 7.78 -48.57
CA ASP A 283 -8.11 8.26 -49.67
C ASP A 283 -8.36 9.74 -50.06
N THR A 284 -7.26 10.50 -50.03
CA THR A 284 -6.83 11.63 -50.90
C THR A 284 -7.80 12.66 -51.48
N PHE A 285 -7.54 13.94 -51.19
CA PHE A 285 -7.16 14.99 -52.16
C PHE A 285 -6.32 16.07 -51.46
#